data_AF-A0AAE9J6T6-F1
#
_entry.id   AF-A0AAE9J6T6-F1
#
_cell.length_a   1.000
_cell.length_b   1.000
_cell.length_c   1.000
_cell.angle_alpha   90.00
_cell.angle_beta   90.00
_cell.angle_gamma   90.00
#
_symmetry.space_group_name_H-M   'P 1'
#
loop_
_entity.id
_entity.type
_entity.pdbx_description
1 polymer ?
#
loop_
_entity_poly.entity_id
_entity_poly.type
_entity_poly.pdbx_seq_one_letter_code
_entity_poly.pdbx_strand_id
1 'polypeptide(L)'
;MIWIKLFIFFLLAFHVVLSERRCAQCVAGKYLSQRSLMQDSEAGQSMGWVEEWKITDCARGVIRFIPCKSACINVRLFKIGAAENTLEGVMHDCADDMIHSSPDLPQDIDFKEYSENAEFSNRRRNFNITYSFTMANVDNKELIQNEYSSFIMPSYKSEYTWNSIIIQIAFPVIVVSLFVALCCCAMYKECGMCRKSRKPFDPDTGDDLPVEDLEMAPVVRSELE
;
A
#
# COMPACT_ATOMS: atom_id res chain seq x y z
N MET A 1 19.73 8.10 53.02
CA MET A 1 19.31 9.25 52.17
C MET A 1 20.17 9.49 50.93
N ILE A 2 21.48 9.19 50.95
CA ILE A 2 22.38 9.32 49.78
C ILE A 2 22.03 8.37 48.62
N TRP A 3 21.62 7.14 48.93
CA TRP A 3 21.25 6.13 47.93
C TRP A 3 20.02 6.51 47.09
N ILE A 4 19.06 7.22 47.69
CA ILE A 4 17.87 7.73 46.97
C ILE A 4 18.27 8.84 46.00
N LYS A 5 19.21 9.71 46.38
CA LYS A 5 19.75 10.76 45.50
C LYS A 5 20.57 10.19 44.35
N LEU A 6 21.37 9.15 44.59
CA LEU A 6 22.10 8.43 43.55
C LEU A 6 21.16 7.68 42.59
N PHE A 7 20.09 7.07 43.10
CA PHE A 7 19.08 6.40 42.28
C PHE A 7 18.27 7.40 41.44
N ILE A 8 17.92 8.56 42.00
CA ILE A 8 17.29 9.66 41.25
C ILE A 8 18.25 10.21 40.19
N PHE A 9 19.54 10.36 40.50
CA PHE A 9 20.55 10.79 39.53
C PHE A 9 20.77 9.75 38.43
N PHE A 10 20.73 8.46 38.75
CA PHE A 10 20.79 7.37 37.76
C PHE A 10 19.54 7.32 36.88
N LEU A 11 18.35 7.54 37.44
CA LEU A 11 17.09 7.62 36.70
C LEU A 11 17.04 8.87 35.80
N LEU A 12 17.50 10.03 36.29
CA LEU A 12 17.62 11.26 35.49
C LEU A 12 18.68 11.14 34.39
N ALA A 13 19.81 10.49 34.67
CA ALA A 13 20.84 10.20 33.66
C ALA A 13 20.34 9.21 32.60
N PHE A 14 19.51 8.23 32.98
CA PHE A 14 18.85 7.33 32.03
C PHE A 14 17.73 8.01 31.22
N HIS A 15 17.17 9.13 31.70
CA HIS A 15 16.16 9.92 31.00
C HIS A 15 16.76 11.03 30.13
N VAL A 16 18.09 11.17 30.09
CA VAL A 16 18.75 11.73 28.90
C VAL A 16 18.70 10.66 27.80
N VAL A 17 17.47 10.28 27.43
CA VAL A 17 17.22 9.72 26.11
C VAL A 17 17.59 10.88 25.19
N LEU A 18 18.79 10.84 24.63
CA LEU A 18 19.07 11.59 23.42
C LEU A 18 17.92 11.23 22.48
N SER A 19 16.99 12.16 22.32
CA SER A 19 15.94 12.03 21.32
C SER A 19 16.65 12.09 19.99
N GLU A 20 17.06 10.93 19.49
CA GLU A 20 17.61 10.81 18.14
C GLU A 20 16.56 11.35 17.17
N ARG A 21 16.96 12.33 16.36
CA ARG A 21 16.06 12.92 15.36
C ARG A 21 15.65 11.81 14.42
N ARG A 22 14.38 11.77 14.03
CA ARG A 22 13.90 10.82 13.02
C ARG A 22 13.62 11.53 11.72
N CYS A 23 14.24 11.05 10.65
CA CYS A 23 13.99 11.53 9.30
C CYS A 23 13.37 10.43 8.46
N ALA A 24 12.60 10.85 7.46
CA ALA A 24 12.14 9.97 6.42
C ALA A 24 13.30 9.63 5.49
N GLN A 25 13.44 8.34 5.18
CA GLN A 25 14.28 7.83 4.12
C GLN A 25 13.37 7.29 3.03
N CYS A 26 13.27 8.03 1.94
CA CYS A 26 12.50 7.64 0.77
C CYS A 26 12.96 8.41 -0.47
N VAL A 27 12.69 7.86 -1.66
CA VAL A 27 12.83 8.55 -2.94
C VAL A 27 11.52 8.51 -3.71
N ALA A 28 11.31 9.41 -4.67
CA ALA A 28 10.21 9.29 -5.62
C ALA A 28 10.55 9.89 -6.99
N GLY A 29 9.70 9.59 -7.98
CA GLY A 29 9.92 10.00 -9.37
C GLY A 29 11.18 9.37 -9.97
N LYS A 30 11.98 10.17 -10.65
CA LYS A 30 13.20 9.77 -11.37
C LYS A 30 14.48 10.04 -10.60
N TYR A 31 14.42 10.34 -9.30
CA TYR A 31 15.60 10.70 -8.52
C TYR A 31 16.76 9.70 -8.70
N LEU A 32 16.48 8.40 -8.55
CA LEU A 32 17.49 7.35 -8.73
C LEU A 32 18.08 7.28 -10.16
N SER A 33 17.28 7.58 -11.18
CA SER A 33 17.74 7.62 -12.56
C SER A 33 18.62 8.84 -12.85
N GLN A 34 18.51 9.89 -12.04
CA GLN A 34 19.33 11.11 -12.11
C GLN A 34 20.59 11.00 -11.25
N ARG A 35 21.12 9.78 -11.04
CA ARG A 35 22.34 9.55 -10.27
C ARG A 35 23.53 10.37 -10.78
N SER A 36 23.68 10.51 -12.09
CA SER A 36 24.74 11.32 -12.70
C SER A 36 24.60 12.83 -12.43
N LEU A 37 23.47 13.29 -11.90
CA LEU A 37 23.31 14.65 -11.40
C LEU A 37 23.87 14.74 -9.97
N MET A 38 23.70 13.72 -9.13
CA MET A 38 24.12 13.75 -7.72
C MET A 38 25.51 13.16 -7.45
N GLN A 39 26.05 12.40 -8.42
CA GLN A 39 27.39 11.83 -8.40
C GLN A 39 28.08 12.17 -9.71
N ASP A 40 28.83 13.27 -9.71
CA ASP A 40 29.47 13.83 -10.88
C ASP A 40 30.81 14.46 -10.49
N SER A 41 31.88 13.66 -10.60
CA SER A 41 33.22 14.09 -10.23
C SER A 41 33.74 15.27 -11.06
N GLU A 42 33.31 15.38 -12.32
CA GLU A 42 33.75 16.48 -13.20
C GLU A 42 33.18 17.83 -12.75
N ALA A 43 31.95 17.84 -12.25
CA ALA A 43 31.33 19.03 -11.68
C ALA A 43 31.65 19.25 -10.20
N GLY A 44 32.43 18.35 -9.57
CA GLY A 44 32.67 18.37 -8.12
C GLY A 44 31.44 18.02 -7.27
N GLN A 45 30.45 17.32 -7.84
CA GLN A 45 29.30 16.83 -7.08
C GLN A 45 29.59 15.42 -6.55
N SER A 46 29.49 15.25 -5.24
CA SER A 46 29.60 13.97 -4.56
C SER A 46 28.60 13.91 -3.41
N MET A 47 27.59 13.06 -3.57
CA MET A 47 26.63 12.71 -2.53
C MET A 47 26.68 11.22 -2.19
N GLY A 48 26.30 10.90 -0.96
CA GLY A 48 26.00 9.55 -0.52
C GLY A 48 24.95 8.91 -1.42
N TRP A 49 25.06 7.60 -1.62
CA TRP A 49 24.11 6.84 -2.42
C TRP A 49 23.76 5.54 -1.71
N VAL A 50 22.53 5.50 -1.21
CA VAL A 50 22.06 4.47 -0.30
C VAL A 50 21.25 3.44 -1.08
N GLU A 51 21.54 2.16 -0.91
CA GLU A 51 20.90 1.07 -1.68
C GLU A 51 19.45 0.84 -1.26
N GLU A 52 19.14 1.14 0.00
CA GLU A 52 17.84 1.08 0.64
C GLU A 52 16.79 1.94 -0.07
N TRP A 53 17.20 3.01 -0.78
CA TRP A 53 16.29 3.85 -1.54
C TRP A 53 15.52 3.08 -2.62
N LYS A 54 16.12 2.03 -3.20
CA LYS A 54 15.52 1.25 -4.30
C LYS A 54 14.19 0.59 -3.94
N ILE A 55 13.92 0.39 -2.65
CA ILE A 55 12.69 -0.26 -2.16
C ILE A 55 11.72 0.74 -1.48
N THR A 56 12.00 2.04 -1.57
CA THR A 56 11.19 3.10 -0.94
C THR A 56 10.51 3.98 -1.98
N ASP A 57 9.40 4.60 -1.58
CA ASP A 57 8.62 5.48 -2.44
C ASP A 57 7.86 6.53 -1.60
N CYS A 58 8.33 7.79 -1.64
CA CYS A 58 7.69 8.89 -0.90
C CYS A 58 6.25 9.15 -1.34
N ALA A 59 5.94 8.99 -2.63
CA ALA A 59 4.63 9.27 -3.19
C ALA A 59 3.61 8.15 -2.87
N ARG A 60 4.07 6.92 -2.63
CA ARG A 60 3.23 5.79 -2.18
C ARG A 60 3.10 5.69 -0.66
N GLY A 61 3.88 6.47 0.08
CA GLY A 61 4.01 6.31 1.52
C GLY A 61 4.82 5.07 1.93
N VAL A 62 5.65 4.51 1.04
CA VAL A 62 6.61 3.45 1.37
C VAL A 62 7.88 4.12 1.91
N ILE A 63 7.83 4.48 3.19
CA ILE A 63 8.84 5.31 3.85
C ILE A 63 9.49 4.53 4.99
N ARG A 64 10.81 4.66 5.13
CA ARG A 64 11.54 4.22 6.33
C ARG A 64 11.81 5.41 7.22
N PHE A 65 11.69 5.26 8.54
CA PHE A 65 12.04 6.31 9.49
C PHE A 65 13.30 5.93 10.22
N ILE A 66 14.39 6.63 9.95
CA ILE A 66 15.73 6.32 10.47
C ILE A 66 16.17 7.39 11.48
N PRO A 67 16.99 7.02 12.48
CA PRO A 67 17.60 7.99 13.38
C PRO A 67 18.73 8.76 12.67
N CYS A 68 18.82 10.06 12.92
CA CYS A 68 19.83 10.98 12.40
C CYS A 68 20.42 11.83 13.53
N LYS A 69 21.68 12.22 13.38
CA LYS A 69 22.39 13.12 14.29
C LYS A 69 22.15 14.58 13.91
N SER A 70 22.24 14.90 12.62
CA SER A 70 22.07 16.24 12.05
C SER A 70 20.66 16.45 11.47
N ALA A 71 20.47 17.45 10.59
CA ALA A 71 19.18 17.76 9.99
C ALA A 71 18.70 16.65 9.03
N CYS A 72 17.38 16.59 8.80
CA CYS A 72 16.83 15.86 7.67
C CYS A 72 17.09 16.67 6.40
N ILE A 73 17.44 15.99 5.31
CA ILE A 73 17.62 16.60 4.00
C ILE A 73 16.49 16.16 3.05
N ASN A 74 15.97 17.11 2.29
CA ASN A 74 15.05 16.90 1.19
C ASN A 74 15.65 17.51 -0.09
N VAL A 75 15.89 16.67 -1.09
CA VAL A 75 16.42 17.12 -2.39
C VAL A 75 15.35 16.98 -3.45
N ARG A 76 14.96 18.10 -4.08
CA ARG A 76 13.93 18.15 -5.13
C ARG A 76 14.52 18.54 -6.47
N LEU A 77 14.09 17.86 -7.51
CA LEU A 77 14.53 18.06 -8.89
C LEU A 77 13.37 18.54 -9.74
N PHE A 78 13.43 19.80 -10.15
CA PHE A 78 12.48 20.39 -11.09
C PHE A 78 13.15 20.54 -12.46
N LYS A 79 12.54 20.00 -13.50
CA LYS A 79 13.07 20.16 -14.87
C LYS A 79 12.75 21.56 -15.38
N ILE A 80 13.76 22.28 -15.84
CA ILE A 80 13.57 23.64 -16.38
C ILE A 80 12.73 23.55 -17.67
N GLY A 81 11.70 24.38 -17.75
CA GLY A 81 10.75 24.42 -18.87
C GLY A 81 9.64 23.36 -18.82
N ALA A 82 9.56 22.55 -17.76
CA ALA A 82 8.39 21.71 -17.51
C ALA A 82 7.22 22.56 -16.95
N ALA A 83 6.01 21.97 -16.93
CA ALA A 83 4.85 22.62 -16.34
C ALA A 83 5.06 22.92 -14.84
N GLU A 84 4.43 23.97 -14.33
CA GLU A 84 4.39 24.25 -12.90
C GLU A 84 3.90 23.00 -12.15
N ASN A 85 4.53 22.67 -11.02
CA ASN A 85 4.31 21.46 -10.22
C ASN A 85 4.79 20.13 -10.85
N THR A 86 5.58 20.17 -11.92
CA THR A 86 6.25 18.96 -12.42
C THR A 86 7.50 18.67 -11.59
N LEU A 87 7.43 17.66 -10.73
CA LEU A 87 8.54 17.20 -9.91
C LEU A 87 9.19 16.00 -10.61
N GLU A 88 10.40 16.18 -11.14
CA GLU A 88 11.11 15.10 -11.83
C GLU A 88 11.53 14.02 -10.84
N GLY A 89 12.02 14.40 -9.67
CA GLY A 89 12.41 13.46 -8.63
C GLY A 89 12.60 14.13 -7.28
N VAL A 90 12.51 13.33 -6.22
CA VAL A 90 12.74 13.77 -4.85
C VAL A 90 13.41 12.69 -4.02
N MET A 91 14.18 13.12 -3.02
CA MET A 91 14.80 12.28 -2.01
C MET A 91 14.63 12.92 -0.63
N HIS A 92 14.29 12.11 0.36
CA HIS A 92 14.42 12.42 1.78
C HIS A 92 15.41 11.46 2.41
N ASP A 93 16.29 11.98 3.27
CA ASP A 93 17.19 11.18 4.11
C ASP A 93 17.75 12.02 5.29
N CYS A 94 18.70 11.47 6.05
CA CYS A 94 19.57 12.24 6.94
C CYS A 94 20.57 13.09 6.13
N ALA A 95 20.94 14.27 6.62
CA ALA A 95 22.05 15.05 6.06
C ALA A 95 23.43 14.45 6.43
N ASP A 96 23.49 13.61 7.47
CA ASP A 96 24.69 12.95 7.98
C ASP A 96 25.49 12.26 6.85
N ASP A 97 26.68 12.78 6.54
CA ASP A 97 27.57 12.32 5.46
C ASP A 97 26.90 12.21 4.07
N MET A 98 25.74 12.85 3.87
CA MET A 98 24.98 12.74 2.62
C MET A 98 25.57 13.62 1.51
N ILE A 99 26.14 14.77 1.86
CA ILE A 99 26.78 15.68 0.90
C ILE A 99 28.26 15.78 1.24
N HIS A 100 29.10 15.12 0.44
CA HIS A 100 30.54 15.21 0.57
C HIS A 100 31.11 16.43 -0.14
N SER A 101 30.51 16.80 -1.28
CA SER A 101 30.84 18.00 -2.05
C SER A 101 29.70 18.34 -3.01
N SER A 102 29.41 19.64 -3.19
CA SER A 102 28.42 20.07 -4.18
C SER A 102 28.75 21.49 -4.68
N PRO A 103 28.86 21.71 -6.01
CA PRO A 103 28.87 23.08 -6.57
C PRO A 103 27.53 23.79 -6.42
N ASP A 104 26.46 23.06 -6.07
CA ASP A 104 25.12 23.62 -5.94
C ASP A 104 24.95 24.38 -4.61
N LEU A 105 25.85 24.17 -3.64
CA LEU A 105 25.78 24.70 -2.28
C LEU A 105 26.96 25.64 -1.96
N PRO A 106 26.84 26.53 -0.95
CA PRO A 106 27.93 27.39 -0.49
C PRO A 106 29.17 26.59 -0.05
N GLN A 107 30.36 27.02 -0.44
CA GLN A 107 31.61 26.28 -0.16
C GLN A 107 32.18 26.52 1.25
N ASP A 108 31.69 27.55 1.95
CA ASP A 108 32.11 27.95 3.28
C ASP A 108 31.39 27.20 4.41
N ILE A 109 30.42 26.35 4.05
CA ILE A 109 29.60 25.58 4.99
C ILE A 109 29.95 24.08 4.87
N ASP A 110 30.14 23.42 6.00
CA ASP A 110 30.27 21.96 6.04
C ASP A 110 28.88 21.30 6.07
N PHE A 111 28.53 20.63 4.98
CA PHE A 111 27.24 19.95 4.84
C PHE A 111 27.22 18.51 5.36
N LYS A 112 28.36 17.95 5.81
CA LYS A 112 28.41 16.56 6.30
C LYS A 112 27.68 16.34 7.62
N GLU A 113 27.59 17.38 8.44
CA GLU A 113 26.89 17.35 9.74
C GLU A 113 25.94 18.55 9.91
N TYR A 114 25.34 19.00 8.80
CA TYR A 114 24.54 20.22 8.76
C TYR A 114 23.31 20.14 9.68
N SER A 115 23.24 21.02 10.67
CA SER A 115 22.26 20.95 11.77
C SER A 115 21.44 22.24 11.90
N GLU A 116 21.04 22.82 10.77
CA GLU A 116 20.22 24.04 10.73
C GLU A 116 19.04 23.87 9.77
N ASN A 117 18.03 24.74 9.94
CA ASN A 117 16.94 24.86 8.97
C ASN A 117 17.37 25.82 7.87
N ALA A 118 17.52 25.32 6.64
CA ALA A 118 17.88 26.16 5.51
C ALA A 118 17.38 25.57 4.20
N GLU A 119 17.25 26.41 3.19
CA GLU A 119 16.94 25.98 1.85
C GLU A 119 17.91 26.64 0.86
N PHE A 120 18.48 25.82 -0.02
CA PHE A 120 19.39 26.25 -1.06
C PHE A 120 18.88 25.73 -2.39
N SER A 121 18.87 26.59 -3.41
CA SER A 121 18.45 26.22 -4.75
C SER A 121 19.48 26.66 -5.79
N ASN A 122 19.80 25.77 -6.73
CA ASN A 122 20.73 26.08 -7.81
C ASN A 122 20.31 25.38 -9.13
N ARG A 123 20.84 25.87 -10.25
CA ARG A 123 20.55 25.36 -11.58
C ARG A 123 21.75 24.61 -12.14
N ARG A 124 21.55 23.34 -12.53
CA ARG A 124 22.58 22.52 -13.17
C ARG A 124 21.97 21.53 -14.14
N ARG A 125 22.60 21.37 -15.31
CA ARG A 125 22.21 20.39 -16.36
C ARG A 125 20.70 20.39 -16.69
N ASN A 126 20.10 21.57 -16.83
CA ASN A 126 18.68 21.78 -17.11
C ASN A 126 17.70 21.38 -15.98
N PHE A 127 18.20 21.31 -14.74
CA PHE A 127 17.40 21.14 -13.53
C PHE A 127 17.55 22.34 -12.60
N ASN A 128 16.47 22.69 -11.91
CA ASN A 128 16.51 23.46 -10.68
C ASN A 128 16.51 22.45 -9.52
N ILE A 129 17.60 22.43 -8.77
CA ILE A 129 17.86 21.50 -7.69
C ILE A 129 17.71 22.27 -6.38
N THR A 130 16.79 21.82 -5.53
CA THR A 130 16.54 22.44 -4.22
C THR A 130 16.92 21.47 -3.13
N TYR A 131 17.74 21.92 -2.19
CA TYR A 131 18.16 21.22 -0.98
C TYR A 131 17.52 21.92 0.21
N SER A 132 16.57 21.27 0.86
CA SER A 132 15.91 21.77 2.07
C SER A 132 16.36 20.95 3.27
N PHE A 133 16.88 21.62 4.29
CA PHE A 133 17.33 21.05 5.54
C PHE A 133 16.34 21.41 6.64
N THR A 134 15.97 20.42 7.46
CA THR A 134 15.04 20.62 8.57
C THR A 134 15.47 19.88 9.82
N MET A 135 15.38 20.57 10.95
CA MET A 135 15.60 20.05 12.29
C MET A 135 14.31 19.46 12.89
N ALA A 136 13.19 19.55 12.18
CA ALA A 136 11.93 18.95 12.60
C ALA A 136 11.99 17.42 12.47
N ASN A 137 11.42 16.72 13.45
CA ASN A 137 11.20 15.28 13.34
C ASN A 137 10.12 15.01 12.30
N VAL A 138 10.33 13.96 11.51
CA VAL A 138 9.34 13.48 10.55
C VAL A 138 9.06 12.02 10.88
N ASP A 139 7.84 11.76 11.36
CA ASP A 139 7.38 10.43 11.78
C ASP A 139 6.01 10.04 11.19
N ASN A 140 5.39 10.94 10.43
CA ASN A 140 4.09 10.71 9.81
C ASN A 140 4.22 10.51 8.29
N LYS A 141 3.95 9.29 7.83
CA LYS A 141 3.98 8.91 6.42
C LYS A 141 2.89 9.59 5.59
N GLU A 142 1.71 9.84 6.17
CA GLU A 142 0.60 10.47 5.46
C GLU A 142 0.91 11.92 5.13
N LEU A 143 1.63 12.65 6.01
CA LEU A 143 2.06 14.02 5.73
C LEU A 143 2.96 14.09 4.49
N ILE A 144 3.96 13.19 4.41
CA ILE A 144 4.88 13.13 3.27
C ILE A 144 4.13 12.71 1.99
N GLN A 145 3.26 11.71 2.08
CA GLN A 145 2.47 11.27 0.95
C GLN A 145 1.55 12.38 0.42
N ASN A 146 0.89 13.11 1.31
CA ASN A 146 0.00 14.21 0.97
C ASN A 146 0.76 15.38 0.36
N GLU A 147 1.97 15.68 0.83
CA GLU A 147 2.84 16.68 0.23
C GLU A 147 3.08 16.39 -1.26
N TYR A 148 3.34 15.12 -1.60
CA TYR A 148 3.60 14.69 -2.98
C TYR A 148 2.36 14.43 -3.84
N SER A 149 1.16 14.42 -3.24
CA SER A 149 -0.10 14.19 -3.97
C SER A 149 -0.43 15.30 -4.98
N SER A 150 0.10 16.50 -4.77
CA SER A 150 -0.13 17.67 -5.62
C SER A 150 0.84 17.79 -6.81
N PHE A 151 1.94 17.03 -6.80
CA PHE A 151 2.97 17.11 -7.84
C PHE A 151 2.70 16.10 -8.97
N ILE A 152 3.01 16.51 -10.20
CA ILE A 152 2.99 15.62 -11.37
C ILE A 152 4.38 15.02 -11.52
N MET A 153 4.50 13.69 -11.45
CA MET A 153 5.76 12.96 -11.65
C MET A 153 5.75 12.19 -12.99
N PRO A 154 6.37 12.71 -14.06
CA PRO A 154 6.13 12.25 -15.45
C PRO A 154 6.50 10.80 -15.77
N SER A 155 7.34 10.17 -14.95
CA SER A 155 7.79 8.78 -15.15
C SER A 155 7.52 7.90 -13.94
N TYR A 156 6.65 8.37 -13.06
CA TYR A 156 6.14 7.56 -11.99
C TYR A 156 5.16 6.54 -12.58
N LYS A 157 5.70 5.38 -12.97
CA LYS A 157 4.87 4.20 -13.14
C LYS A 157 4.48 3.78 -11.75
N SER A 158 3.25 4.06 -11.35
CA SER A 158 2.60 3.24 -10.33
C SER A 158 2.80 1.80 -10.77
N GLU A 159 3.69 1.06 -10.12
CA GLU A 159 3.66 -0.40 -10.17
C GLU A 159 2.38 -0.81 -9.46
N TYR A 160 1.30 -0.69 -10.22
CA TYR A 160 0.07 -1.40 -10.01
C TYR A 160 0.45 -2.85 -10.27
N THR A 161 0.85 -3.56 -9.20
CA THR A 161 1.14 -4.98 -9.30
C THR A 161 -0.15 -5.64 -9.76
N TRP A 162 -0.23 -6.05 -11.03
CA TRP A 162 -1.41 -6.73 -11.58
C TRP A 162 -1.93 -7.87 -10.67
N ASN A 163 -1.01 -8.48 -9.93
CA ASN A 163 -1.27 -9.49 -8.91
C ASN A 163 -2.25 -9.02 -7.81
N SER A 164 -2.22 -7.75 -7.38
CA SER A 164 -3.12 -7.27 -6.32
C SER A 164 -4.56 -7.10 -6.82
N ILE A 165 -4.78 -6.61 -8.05
CA ILE A 165 -6.12 -6.53 -8.67
C ILE A 165 -6.68 -7.94 -8.87
N ILE A 166 -5.88 -8.83 -9.48
CA ILE A 166 -6.32 -10.18 -9.81
C ILE A 166 -6.71 -10.91 -8.52
N ILE A 167 -5.93 -10.80 -7.44
CA ILE A 167 -6.29 -11.40 -6.15
C ILE A 167 -7.57 -10.77 -5.58
N GLN A 168 -7.71 -9.45 -5.61
CA GLN A 168 -8.89 -8.76 -5.06
C GLN A 168 -10.19 -9.03 -5.84
N ILE A 169 -10.12 -9.31 -7.15
CA ILE A 169 -11.28 -9.62 -7.98
C ILE A 169 -11.54 -11.13 -8.07
N ALA A 170 -10.50 -11.96 -8.23
CA ALA A 170 -10.67 -13.41 -8.38
C ALA A 170 -11.13 -14.07 -7.08
N PHE A 171 -10.65 -13.60 -5.92
CA PHE A 171 -11.03 -14.16 -4.63
C PHE A 171 -12.55 -14.10 -4.36
N PRO A 172 -13.24 -12.94 -4.46
CA PRO A 172 -14.68 -12.89 -4.23
C PRO A 172 -15.48 -13.69 -5.27
N VAL A 173 -15.04 -13.73 -6.54
CA VAL A 173 -15.71 -14.51 -7.59
C VAL A 173 -15.64 -16.02 -7.29
N ILE A 174 -14.49 -16.51 -6.84
CA ILE A 174 -14.32 -17.92 -6.44
C ILE A 174 -15.18 -18.23 -5.21
N VAL A 175 -15.19 -17.35 -4.20
CA VAL A 175 -16.01 -17.53 -3.00
C VAL A 175 -17.51 -17.59 -3.36
N VAL A 176 -18.02 -16.64 -4.14
CA VAL A 176 -19.43 -16.63 -4.57
C VAL A 176 -19.80 -17.88 -5.37
N SER A 177 -18.95 -18.30 -6.31
CA SER A 177 -19.21 -19.51 -7.11
C SER A 177 -19.22 -20.79 -6.27
N LEU A 178 -18.35 -20.91 -5.26
CA LEU A 178 -18.37 -22.02 -4.31
C LEU A 178 -19.64 -22.00 -3.45
N PHE A 179 -20.07 -20.83 -2.98
CA PHE A 179 -21.34 -20.70 -2.23
C PHE A 179 -22.54 -21.11 -3.08
N VAL A 180 -22.61 -20.66 -4.33
CA VAL A 180 -23.69 -21.05 -5.26
C VAL A 180 -23.66 -22.56 -5.52
N ALA A 181 -22.49 -23.14 -5.76
CA ALA A 181 -22.36 -24.59 -5.99
C ALA A 181 -22.80 -25.40 -4.76
N LEU A 182 -22.41 -25.00 -3.55
CA LEU A 182 -22.83 -25.66 -2.31
C LEU A 182 -24.35 -25.57 -2.09
N CYS A 183 -24.95 -24.40 -2.33
CA CYS A 183 -26.40 -24.24 -2.26
C CYS A 183 -27.12 -25.11 -3.30
N CYS A 184 -26.64 -25.14 -4.54
CA CYS A 184 -27.20 -26.00 -5.59
C CYS A 184 -27.07 -27.50 -5.26
N CYS A 185 -25.94 -27.94 -4.70
CA CYS A 185 -25.73 -29.33 -4.28
C CYS A 185 -26.63 -29.73 -3.10
N ALA A 186 -26.87 -28.82 -2.15
CA ALA A 186 -27.79 -29.06 -1.03
C ALA A 186 -29.24 -29.26 -1.52
N MET A 187 -29.72 -28.36 -2.39
CA MET A 187 -31.05 -28.46 -3.02
C MET A 187 -31.20 -29.74 -3.86
N TYR A 188 -30.15 -30.14 -4.59
CA TYR A 188 -30.19 -31.36 -5.42
C TYR A 188 -30.24 -32.64 -4.58
N LYS A 189 -29.57 -32.68 -3.41
CA LYS A 189 -29.65 -33.81 -2.47
C LYS A 189 -31.05 -33.93 -1.86
N GLU A 190 -31.70 -32.82 -1.51
CA GLU A 190 -33.08 -32.81 -1.03
C GLU A 190 -34.07 -33.31 -2.10
N CYS A 191 -33.94 -32.84 -3.35
CA CYS A 191 -34.74 -33.35 -4.47
C CYS A 191 -34.47 -34.83 -4.81
N GLY A 192 -33.23 -35.30 -4.65
CA GLY A 192 -32.84 -36.70 -4.88
C GLY A 192 -33.45 -37.67 -3.86
N MET A 193 -33.64 -37.24 -2.61
CA MET A 193 -34.33 -38.05 -1.60
C MET A 193 -35.83 -38.15 -1.84
N CYS A 194 -36.48 -37.11 -2.38
CA CYS A 194 -37.89 -37.16 -2.78
C CYS A 194 -38.14 -38.19 -3.90
N ARG A 195 -37.15 -38.44 -4.79
CA ARG A 195 -37.30 -39.39 -5.90
C ARG A 195 -37.16 -40.86 -5.46
N LYS A 196 -36.48 -41.15 -4.35
CA LYS A 196 -36.26 -42.52 -3.85
C LYS A 196 -37.44 -43.10 -3.04
N SER A 197 -38.47 -42.30 -2.74
CA SER A 197 -39.64 -42.73 -1.94
C SER A 197 -40.79 -43.35 -2.74
N ARG A 198 -40.69 -43.45 -4.07
CA ARG A 198 -41.70 -44.14 -4.89
C ARG A 198 -41.29 -45.60 -5.06
N LYS A 199 -41.77 -46.47 -4.15
CA LYS A 199 -41.68 -47.94 -4.32
C LYS A 199 -42.34 -48.35 -5.65
N PRO A 200 -41.83 -49.37 -6.35
CA PRO A 200 -42.55 -49.95 -7.48
C PRO A 200 -43.84 -50.61 -6.99
N PHE A 201 -44.93 -50.38 -7.73
CA PHE A 201 -46.24 -50.99 -7.51
C PHE A 201 -46.14 -52.48 -7.90
N ASP A 202 -46.39 -53.37 -6.94
CA ASP A 202 -46.39 -54.82 -7.10
C ASP A 202 -47.84 -55.28 -7.35
N PRO A 203 -48.18 -55.85 -8.51
CA PRO A 203 -49.56 -56.17 -8.88
C PRO A 203 -49.86 -57.64 -8.59
N ASP A 204 -49.66 -58.11 -7.36
CA ASP A 204 -50.11 -59.45 -6.95
C ASP A 204 -50.53 -59.44 -5.49
N THR A 205 -51.79 -59.09 -5.25
CA THR A 205 -52.52 -59.53 -4.06
C THR A 205 -53.98 -59.63 -4.45
N GLY A 206 -54.36 -60.81 -4.92
CA GLY A 206 -55.74 -61.22 -4.90
C GLY A 206 -56.15 -61.44 -3.45
N ASP A 207 -57.33 -60.94 -3.08
CA ASP A 207 -58.09 -61.43 -1.95
C ASP A 207 -59.58 -61.34 -2.30
N ASP A 208 -60.25 -62.41 -1.93
CA ASP A 208 -61.57 -62.85 -2.36
C ASP A 208 -62.75 -62.01 -1.83
N LEU A 209 -63.83 -62.08 -2.62
CA LEU A 209 -65.23 -61.66 -2.39
C LEU A 209 -65.82 -62.08 -1.02
N PRO A 210 -66.88 -61.42 -0.51
CA PRO A 210 -68.27 -61.63 -0.97
C PRO A 210 -69.08 -60.32 -1.15
N VAL A 211 -69.78 -60.10 -2.27
CA VAL A 211 -71.19 -60.46 -2.56
C VAL A 211 -72.16 -60.18 -1.40
N GLU A 212 -72.81 -59.02 -1.44
CA GLU A 212 -74.20 -58.82 -0.96
C GLU A 212 -74.85 -57.68 -1.77
N ASP A 213 -75.73 -58.08 -2.67
CA ASP A 213 -77.09 -57.59 -2.91
C ASP A 213 -77.43 -56.11 -3.21
N LEU A 214 -77.97 -55.96 -4.42
CA LEU A 214 -79.23 -55.26 -4.76
C LEU A 214 -79.39 -53.79 -4.35
N GLU A 215 -79.34 -52.88 -5.34
CA GLU A 215 -80.55 -52.45 -6.06
C GLU A 215 -80.21 -51.46 -7.19
N MET A 216 -80.94 -51.62 -8.29
CA MET A 216 -80.79 -50.93 -9.55
C MET A 216 -81.76 -49.75 -9.59
N ALA A 217 -81.31 -48.55 -9.91
CA ALA A 217 -82.19 -47.44 -10.28
C ALA A 217 -81.56 -46.57 -11.38
N PRO A 218 -82.37 -45.98 -12.28
CA PRO A 218 -82.07 -45.97 -13.70
C PRO A 218 -81.36 -44.71 -14.21
N VAL A 219 -80.67 -44.94 -15.32
CA VAL A 219 -80.17 -43.96 -16.29
C VAL A 219 -81.31 -43.03 -16.73
N VAL A 220 -81.15 -41.72 -16.50
CA VAL A 220 -81.89 -40.69 -17.23
C VAL A 220 -80.96 -40.09 -18.28
N ARG A 221 -81.29 -40.37 -19.55
CA ARG A 221 -80.69 -39.79 -20.75
C ARG A 221 -81.75 -38.86 -21.35
N SER A 222 -81.42 -37.58 -21.51
CA SER A 222 -82.05 -36.66 -22.46
C SER A 222 -80.90 -35.80 -23.01
N GLU A 223 -80.42 -36.06 -24.22
CA GLU A 223 -80.81 -35.33 -25.46
C GLU A 223 -80.52 -33.84 -25.31
N LEU A 224 -79.41 -33.30 -25.81
CA LEU A 224 -79.09 -33.03 -27.22
C LEU A 224 -80.12 -32.08 -27.85
N GLU A 225 -79.92 -30.78 -27.60
CA GLU A 225 -79.97 -29.67 -28.57
C GLU A 225 -79.32 -28.42 -27.95
#